data_AF-V4K2G0-F1
#
_entry.id   AF-V4K2G0-F1
#
_cell.length_a   1.000
_cell.length_b   1.000
_cell.length_c   1.000
_cell.angle_alpha   90.00
_cell.angle_beta   90.00
_cell.angle_gamma   90.00
#
_symmetry.space_group_name_H-M   'P 1'
#
loop_
_entity.id
_entity.type
_entity.pdbx_description
1 polymer ?
#
loop_
_entity_poly.entity_id
_entity_poly.type
_entity_poly.pdbx_seq_one_letter_code
_entity_poly.pdbx_strand_id
1 'polypeptide(L)'
;MLQEALIALTASAVSFASVMVMLPPWISVASQRGLVGYDMNKPDRRPVAEAGGLWVIVGASLGLLIMEAINTFVNGSLYKPVPVFSLVSLLMLTGLIGLLDDILGWKKGVPQWVRVLSTIPAALPLMIAKYNGYIVHVPLYGALYLGPLFPW
;
A
#
# COMPACT_ATOMS: atom_id res chain seq x y z
N MET A 1 -3.73 -11.76 -22.56
CA MET A 1 -4.59 -12.56 -21.65
C MET A 1 -3.82 -13.63 -20.88
N LEU A 2 -3.44 -14.79 -21.44
CA LEU A 2 -2.79 -15.86 -20.65
C LEU A 2 -1.41 -15.45 -20.09
N GLN A 3 -0.58 -14.80 -20.92
CA GLN A 3 0.74 -14.32 -20.51
C GLN A 3 0.65 -13.26 -19.40
N GLU A 4 -0.27 -12.28 -19.53
CA GLU A 4 -0.50 -11.27 -18.50
C GLU A 4 -0.96 -11.89 -17.18
N ALA A 5 -1.86 -12.88 -17.24
CA ALA A 5 -2.30 -13.62 -16.07
C ALA A 5 -1.14 -14.36 -15.38
N LEU A 6 -0.25 -14.98 -16.17
CA LEU A 6 0.95 -15.65 -15.64
C LEU A 6 1.91 -14.66 -14.95
N ILE A 7 2.13 -13.49 -15.55
CA ILE A 7 2.96 -12.44 -14.95
C ILE A 7 2.33 -11.95 -13.65
N ALA A 8 1.01 -11.71 -13.63
CA ALA A 8 0.30 -11.29 -12.42
C ALA A 8 0.36 -12.35 -11.31
N LEU A 9 0.21 -13.63 -11.64
CA LEU A 9 0.36 -14.73 -10.68
C LEU A 9 1.78 -14.80 -10.12
N THR A 10 2.80 -14.61 -10.97
CA THR A 10 4.20 -14.58 -10.56
C THR A 10 4.48 -13.41 -9.63
N ALA A 11 4.03 -12.20 -10.00
CA ALA A 11 4.11 -11.01 -9.16
C ALA A 11 3.41 -11.20 -7.80
N SER A 12 2.23 -11.83 -7.79
CA SER A 12 1.49 -12.13 -6.56
C SER A 12 2.22 -13.14 -5.68
N ALA A 13 2.80 -14.18 -6.29
CA ALA A 13 3.61 -15.18 -5.58
C ALA A 13 4.85 -14.54 -4.96
N VAL A 14 5.54 -13.64 -5.67
CA VAL A 14 6.68 -12.90 -5.15
C VAL A 14 6.26 -11.96 -4.02
N SER A 15 5.14 -11.24 -4.17
CA SER A 15 4.58 -10.43 -3.09
C SER A 15 4.31 -11.27 -1.85
N PHE A 16 3.64 -12.41 -1.97
CA PHE A 16 3.35 -13.31 -0.85
C PHE A 16 4.64 -13.85 -0.21
N ALA A 17 5.56 -14.36 -1.01
CA ALA A 17 6.83 -14.91 -0.54
C ALA A 17 7.66 -13.86 0.20
N SER A 18 7.71 -12.63 -0.30
CA SER A 18 8.46 -11.54 0.35
C SER A 18 7.92 -11.25 1.76
N VAL A 19 6.60 -11.21 1.95
CA VAL A 19 5.98 -11.02 3.27
C VAL A 19 6.32 -12.19 4.19
N MET A 20 6.22 -13.43 3.70
CA MET A 20 6.54 -14.63 4.48
C MET A 20 7.99 -14.66 4.95
N VAL A 21 8.91 -14.07 4.18
CA VAL A 21 10.34 -13.96 4.55
C VAL A 21 10.60 -12.78 5.49
N MET A 22 9.98 -11.63 5.25
CA MET A 22 10.28 -10.39 5.97
C MET A 22 9.56 -10.26 7.32
N LEU A 23 8.35 -10.81 7.44
CA LEU A 23 7.51 -10.65 8.63
C LEU A 23 8.05 -11.41 9.86
N PRO A 24 8.57 -12.65 9.78
CA PRO A 24 9.05 -13.36 10.97
C PRO A 24 10.26 -12.68 11.65
N PRO A 25 11.30 -12.20 10.94
CA PRO A 25 12.36 -11.40 11.53
C PRO A 25 11.82 -10.12 12.19
N TRP A 26 10.85 -9.46 11.56
CA TRP A 26 10.22 -8.27 12.13
C TRP A 26 9.52 -8.53 13.45
N ILE A 27 8.74 -9.61 13.55
CA ILE A 27 8.04 -9.98 14.78
C ILE A 27 9.04 -10.10 15.94
N SER A 28 10.21 -10.70 15.69
CA SER A 28 11.29 -10.80 16.68
C SER A 28 11.83 -9.43 17.07
N VAL A 29 12.17 -8.58 16.09
CA VAL A 29 12.73 -7.24 16.33
C VAL A 29 11.75 -6.33 17.06
N ALA A 30 10.49 -6.31 16.64
CA ALA A 30 9.43 -5.51 17.24
C ALA A 30 9.21 -5.93 18.71
N SER A 31 9.14 -7.24 18.97
CA SER A 31 9.01 -7.75 20.34
C SER A 31 10.21 -7.38 21.22
N GLN A 32 11.44 -7.47 20.71
CA GLN A 32 12.66 -7.12 21.45
C GLN A 32 12.74 -5.62 21.77
N ARG A 33 12.26 -4.77 20.87
CA ARG A 33 12.21 -3.31 21.09
C ARG A 33 10.98 -2.86 21.88
N GLY A 34 10.18 -3.81 22.33
CA GLY A 34 8.96 -3.56 23.09
C GLY A 34 7.83 -2.96 22.28
N LEU A 35 7.93 -2.91 20.93
CA LEU A 35 6.86 -2.47 20.03
C LEU A 35 5.79 -3.55 19.95
N VAL A 36 5.05 -3.69 21.05
CA VAL A 36 4.05 -4.73 21.27
C VAL A 36 2.73 -4.12 21.75
N GLY A 37 1.64 -4.74 21.31
CA GLY A 37 0.28 -4.50 21.73
C GLY A 37 -0.27 -5.70 22.48
N TYR A 38 -1.08 -5.45 23.50
CA TYR A 38 -1.73 -6.52 24.24
C TYR A 38 -2.97 -7.01 23.48
N ASP A 39 -3.09 -8.33 23.32
CA ASP A 39 -4.26 -8.95 22.70
C ASP A 39 -5.48 -8.84 23.65
N MET A 40 -6.33 -7.83 23.43
CA MET A 40 -7.51 -7.54 24.26
C MET A 40 -8.55 -8.67 24.26
N ASN A 41 -8.51 -9.55 23.25
CA ASN A 41 -9.50 -10.60 23.07
C ASN A 41 -9.09 -11.93 23.69
N LYS A 42 -7.87 -12.02 24.26
CA LYS A 42 -7.42 -13.23 24.97
C LYS A 42 -7.35 -13.03 26.48
N PRO A 43 -7.71 -14.05 27.29
CA PRO A 43 -7.70 -13.94 28.75
C PRO A 43 -6.32 -13.61 29.32
N ASP A 44 -5.26 -14.14 28.70
CA ASP A 44 -3.87 -13.95 29.08
C ASP A 44 -3.32 -12.57 28.68
N ARG A 45 -4.06 -11.81 27.85
CA ARG A 45 -3.66 -10.50 27.30
C ARG A 45 -2.21 -10.48 26.88
N ARG A 46 -1.76 -11.52 26.17
CA ARG A 46 -0.34 -11.64 25.81
C ARG A 46 0.10 -10.50 24.90
N PRO A 47 1.34 -10.01 25.05
CA PRO A 47 1.90 -9.02 24.13
C PRO A 47 2.17 -9.65 22.76
N VAL A 48 1.86 -8.92 21.68
CA VAL A 48 2.06 -9.32 20.28
C VAL A 48 2.73 -8.16 19.55
N ALA A 49 3.67 -8.46 18.65
CA ALA A 49 4.34 -7.45 17.84
C ALA A 49 3.35 -6.61 17.01
N GLU A 50 3.53 -5.28 17.02
CA GLU A 50 2.75 -4.34 16.22
C GLU A 50 3.48 -3.95 14.90
N ALA A 51 2.87 -3.05 14.11
CA ALA A 51 3.41 -2.50 12.86
C ALA A 51 3.81 -3.54 11.79
N GLY A 52 3.21 -4.74 11.81
CA GLY A 52 3.44 -5.78 10.79
C GLY A 52 2.92 -5.41 9.38
N GLY A 53 1.95 -4.49 9.30
CA GLY A 53 1.36 -4.05 8.03
C GLY A 53 2.35 -3.40 7.07
N LEU A 54 3.43 -2.79 7.58
CA LEU A 54 4.49 -2.22 6.75
C LEU A 54 5.08 -3.25 5.78
N TRP A 55 5.29 -4.48 6.24
CA TRP A 55 5.88 -5.53 5.41
C TRP A 55 4.93 -6.03 4.33
N VAL A 56 3.62 -5.98 4.59
CA VAL A 56 2.59 -6.26 3.57
C VAL A 56 2.66 -5.22 2.45
N ILE A 57 2.78 -3.94 2.82
CA ILE A 57 2.91 -2.82 1.87
C ILE A 57 4.19 -2.94 1.04
N VAL A 58 5.32 -3.26 1.68
CA VAL A 58 6.60 -3.51 1.01
C VAL A 58 6.47 -4.70 0.04
N GLY A 59 5.88 -5.81 0.48
CA GLY A 59 5.71 -6.99 -0.36
C GLY A 59 4.79 -6.74 -1.57
N ALA A 60 3.67 -6.06 -1.37
CA ALA A 60 2.76 -5.67 -2.45
C ALA A 60 3.47 -4.77 -3.48
N SER A 61 4.26 -3.81 -3.01
CA SER A 61 5.04 -2.93 -3.86
C SER A 61 6.11 -3.68 -4.66
N LEU A 62 6.79 -4.65 -4.05
CA LEU A 62 7.72 -5.54 -4.75
C LEU A 62 7.02 -6.35 -5.85
N GLY A 63 5.82 -6.87 -5.58
CA GLY A 63 5.03 -7.57 -6.59
C GLY A 63 4.71 -6.69 -7.81
N LEU A 64 4.24 -5.47 -7.57
CA LEU A 64 3.95 -4.48 -8.63
C LEU A 64 5.20 -4.13 -9.44
N LEU A 65 6.34 -3.92 -8.78
CA LEU A 65 7.61 -3.64 -9.46
C LEU A 65 8.12 -4.83 -10.27
N ILE A 66 7.95 -6.06 -9.77
CA ILE A 66 8.30 -7.29 -10.49
C ILE A 66 7.43 -7.47 -11.73
N MET A 67 6.14 -7.15 -11.65
CA MET A 67 5.25 -7.16 -12.81
C MET A 67 5.78 -6.24 -13.93
N GLU A 68 6.15 -5.00 -13.59
CA GLU A 68 6.70 -4.06 -14.59
C GLU A 68 8.11 -4.49 -15.05
N ALA A 69 8.93 -5.06 -14.17
CA ALA A 69 10.26 -5.56 -14.51
C ALA A 69 10.19 -6.73 -15.51
N ILE A 70 9.30 -7.71 -15.30
CA ILE A 70 9.11 -8.82 -16.25
C ILE A 70 8.67 -8.27 -17.61
N ASN A 71 7.71 -7.35 -17.64
CA ASN A 71 7.27 -6.74 -18.91
C ASN A 71 8.43 -6.01 -19.60
N THR A 72 9.21 -5.22 -18.86
CA THR A 72 10.32 -4.44 -19.42
C THR A 72 11.44 -5.33 -19.95
N PHE A 73 11.92 -6.30 -19.17
CA PHE A 73 13.12 -7.06 -19.49
C PHE A 73 12.86 -8.35 -20.28
N VAL A 74 11.67 -8.95 -20.16
CA VAL A 74 11.32 -10.20 -20.86
C VAL A 74 10.49 -9.92 -22.11
N ASN A 75 9.48 -9.06 -22.00
CA ASN A 75 8.60 -8.76 -23.14
C ASN A 75 9.12 -7.60 -24.01
N GLY A 76 10.12 -6.84 -23.54
CA GLY A 76 10.65 -5.69 -24.26
C GLY A 76 9.65 -4.52 -24.38
N SER A 77 8.61 -4.51 -23.56
CA SER A 77 7.53 -3.52 -23.60
C SER A 77 7.15 -3.05 -22.20
N LEU A 78 6.79 -1.79 -22.08
CA LEU A 78 6.23 -1.27 -20.83
C LEU A 78 4.76 -1.71 -20.70
N TYR A 79 4.33 -2.11 -19.50
CA TYR A 79 2.93 -2.48 -19.28
C TYR A 79 2.10 -1.21 -19.07
N LYS A 80 2.19 -0.62 -17.88
CA LYS A 80 1.52 0.64 -17.52
C LYS A 80 2.34 1.32 -16.42
N PRO A 81 3.53 1.84 -16.77
CA PRO A 81 4.48 2.31 -15.78
C PRO A 81 3.91 3.44 -14.92
N VAL A 82 3.18 4.38 -15.52
CA VAL A 82 2.58 5.51 -14.79
C VAL A 82 1.61 5.02 -13.70
N PRO A 83 0.54 4.24 -13.98
CA PRO A 83 -0.31 3.66 -12.94
C PRO A 83 0.44 2.81 -11.90
N VAL A 84 1.38 1.98 -12.35
CA VAL A 84 2.10 1.05 -11.45
C VAL A 84 2.97 1.83 -10.46
N PHE A 85 3.78 2.78 -10.93
CA PHE A 85 4.62 3.59 -10.05
C PHE A 85 3.79 4.49 -9.15
N SER A 86 2.68 5.05 -9.63
CA SER A 86 1.76 5.81 -8.79
C SER A 86 1.16 4.97 -7.66
N LEU A 87 0.78 3.72 -7.91
CA LEU A 87 0.32 2.78 -6.88
C LEU A 87 1.43 2.45 -5.88
N VAL A 88 2.65 2.18 -6.36
CA VAL A 88 3.80 1.91 -5.49
C VAL A 88 4.11 3.12 -4.60
N SER A 89 4.11 4.34 -5.16
CA SER A 89 4.31 5.57 -4.38
C SER A 89 3.21 5.79 -3.35
N LEU A 90 1.94 5.57 -3.69
CA LEU A 90 0.82 5.59 -2.75
C LEU A 90 1.05 4.60 -1.59
N LEU A 91 1.36 3.35 -1.92
CA LEU A 91 1.59 2.29 -0.94
C LEU A 91 2.75 2.67 0.00
N MET A 92 3.87 3.13 -0.55
CA MET A 92 5.02 3.56 0.26
C MET A 92 4.70 4.75 1.17
N LEU A 93 3.99 5.77 0.66
CA LEU A 93 3.61 6.94 1.46
C LEU A 93 2.65 6.57 2.58
N THR A 94 1.60 5.78 2.28
CA THR A 94 0.67 5.29 3.30
C THR A 94 1.35 4.41 4.34
N GLY A 95 2.29 3.55 3.92
CA GLY A 95 3.11 2.75 4.83
C GLY A 95 3.99 3.59 5.74
N LEU A 96 4.61 4.65 5.21
CA LEU A 96 5.40 5.59 6.00
C LEU A 96 4.52 6.33 7.02
N ILE A 97 3.35 6.82 6.61
CA ILE A 97 2.41 7.50 7.51
C ILE A 97 1.93 6.55 8.61
N GLY A 98 1.57 5.32 8.26
CA GLY A 98 1.16 4.29 9.22
C GLY A 98 2.27 3.95 10.21
N LEU A 99 3.51 3.79 9.72
CA LEU A 99 4.67 3.56 10.58
C LEU A 99 4.92 4.74 11.53
N LEU A 100 4.77 5.98 11.05
CA LEU A 100 4.89 7.17 11.90
C LEU A 100 3.78 7.23 12.95
N ASP A 101 2.54 6.87 12.62
CA ASP A 101 1.45 6.78 13.60
C ASP A 101 1.69 5.66 14.63
N ASP A 102 2.20 4.50 14.20
CA ASP A 102 2.57 3.40 15.09
C ASP A 102 3.75 3.77 16.00
N ILE A 103 4.72 4.58 15.55
CA ILE A 103 5.84 4.99 16.40
C ILE A 103 5.47 6.15 17.32
N LEU A 104 4.78 7.17 16.81
CA LEU A 104 4.47 8.41 17.53
C LEU A 104 3.20 8.29 18.38
N GLY A 105 2.18 7.61 17.85
CA GLY A 105 0.86 7.46 18.45
C GLY A 105 0.80 6.38 19.52
N TRP A 106 1.70 5.40 19.50
CA TRP A 106 1.68 4.22 20.36
C TRP A 106 1.72 4.50 21.87
N LYS A 107 2.28 5.64 22.32
CA LYS A 107 2.27 6.00 23.76
C LYS A 107 1.70 7.37 24.08
N LYS A 108 1.73 8.32 23.14
CA LYS A 108 1.31 9.71 23.38
C LYS A 108 -0.02 10.06 22.74
N GLY A 109 -0.51 9.23 21.80
CA GLY A 109 -1.68 9.52 20.98
C GLY A 109 -1.43 10.65 19.99
N VAL A 110 -1.58 10.39 18.70
CA VAL A 110 -1.58 11.46 17.68
C VAL A 110 -3.00 12.04 17.62
N PRO A 111 -3.17 13.39 17.65
CA PRO A 111 -4.49 13.99 17.49
C PRO A 111 -5.18 13.54 16.19
N GLN A 112 -6.47 13.27 16.26
CA GLN A 112 -7.25 12.73 15.11
C GLN A 112 -7.12 13.60 13.85
N TRP A 113 -7.09 14.93 13.99
CA TRP A 113 -6.96 15.84 12.85
C TRP A 113 -5.60 15.72 12.15
N VAL A 114 -4.52 15.44 12.88
CA VAL A 114 -3.18 15.23 12.31
C VAL A 114 -3.16 13.94 11.49
N ARG A 115 -3.85 12.89 11.97
CA ARG A 115 -4.00 11.63 11.24
C ARG A 115 -4.75 11.80 9.93
N VAL A 116 -5.75 12.67 9.89
CA VAL A 116 -6.48 12.96 8.64
C VAL A 116 -5.59 13.74 7.69
N LEU A 117 -4.96 14.82 8.15
CA LEU A 117 -4.09 15.64 7.30
C LEU A 117 -2.87 14.87 6.77
N SER A 118 -2.32 13.94 7.55
CA SER A 118 -1.16 13.16 7.13
C SER A 118 -1.46 12.25 5.93
N THR A 119 -2.73 11.92 5.65
CA THR A 119 -3.12 11.11 4.48
C THR A 119 -3.21 11.88 3.17
N ILE A 120 -3.30 13.22 3.20
CA ILE A 120 -3.44 14.04 1.99
C ILE A 120 -2.27 13.83 1.01
N PRO A 121 -0.99 13.84 1.44
CA PRO A 121 0.14 13.58 0.53
C PRO A 121 0.07 12.20 -0.13
N ALA A 122 -0.53 11.21 0.54
CA ALA A 122 -0.64 9.86 -0.01
C ALA A 122 -1.57 9.80 -1.23
N ALA A 123 -2.55 10.71 -1.36
CA ALA A 123 -3.44 10.74 -2.52
C ALA A 123 -2.76 11.29 -3.80
N LEU A 124 -1.70 12.10 -3.65
CA LEU A 124 -1.07 12.82 -4.76
C LEU A 124 -0.55 11.93 -5.89
N PRO A 125 0.13 10.79 -5.65
CA PRO A 125 0.62 9.93 -6.74
C PRO A 125 -0.49 9.45 -7.68
N LEU A 126 -1.68 9.16 -7.15
CA LEU A 126 -2.83 8.75 -7.96
C LEU A 126 -3.42 9.93 -8.74
N MET A 127 -3.59 11.09 -8.09
CA MET A 127 -4.09 12.31 -8.76
C MET A 127 -3.21 12.71 -9.95
N ILE A 128 -1.89 12.55 -9.83
CA ILE A 128 -0.93 12.85 -10.90
C ILE A 128 -1.00 11.81 -12.03
N ALA A 129 -1.30 10.54 -11.71
CA ALA A 129 -1.38 9.46 -12.70
C ALA A 129 -2.49 9.65 -13.76
N LYS A 130 -3.44 10.55 -13.47
CA LYS A 130 -4.58 11.01 -14.27
C LYS A 130 -4.87 10.22 -15.55
N TYR A 131 -5.82 9.30 -15.47
CA TYR A 131 -6.49 8.72 -16.64
C TYR A 131 -7.79 9.50 -16.94
N ASN A 132 -7.70 10.57 -17.73
CA ASN A 132 -8.83 11.21 -18.42
C ASN A 132 -10.07 11.64 -17.57
N GLY A 133 -9.87 12.01 -16.31
CA GLY A 133 -10.92 12.02 -15.29
C GLY A 133 -11.68 13.34 -15.07
N TYR A 134 -12.30 13.94 -16.09
CA TYR A 134 -13.35 14.94 -15.80
C TYR A 134 -14.75 14.36 -15.90
N ILE A 135 -14.87 13.10 -16.29
CA ILE A 135 -16.12 12.42 -16.53
C ILE A 135 -16.27 11.30 -15.51
N VAL A 136 -17.31 11.36 -14.71
CA VAL A 136 -17.69 10.30 -13.78
C VAL A 136 -18.86 9.53 -14.36
N HIS A 137 -18.72 8.22 -14.49
CA HIS A 137 -19.82 7.35 -14.86
C HIS A 137 -20.62 7.01 -13.60
N VAL A 138 -21.77 7.67 -13.45
CA VAL A 138 -22.68 7.40 -12.34
C VAL A 138 -23.63 6.26 -12.75
N PRO A 139 -23.76 5.21 -11.94
CA PRO A 139 -24.78 4.20 -12.16
C PRO A 139 -26.15 4.88 -12.33
N LEU A 140 -26.91 4.50 -13.36
CA LEU A 140 -28.23 5.04 -13.75
C LEU A 140 -28.23 6.38 -14.51
N TYR A 141 -27.31 7.30 -14.23
CA TYR A 141 -27.33 8.67 -14.82
C TYR A 141 -26.33 8.88 -15.96
N GLY A 142 -25.49 7.88 -16.25
CA GLY A 142 -24.52 7.96 -17.35
C GLY A 142 -23.30 8.82 -17.00
N ALA A 143 -22.69 9.41 -18.03
CA ALA A 143 -21.48 10.20 -17.90
C ALA A 143 -21.78 11.64 -17.45
N LEU A 144 -21.28 12.05 -16.28
CA LEU A 144 -21.35 13.42 -15.78
C LEU A 144 -19.98 14.10 -15.88
N TYR A 145 -19.94 15.30 -16.48
CA TYR A 145 -18.72 16.10 -16.51
C TYR A 145 -18.61 16.94 -15.23
N LEU A 146 -17.67 16.59 -14.35
CA LEU A 146 -17.40 17.28 -13.09
C LEU A 146 -16.27 18.31 -13.18
N GLY A 147 -15.49 18.28 -14.26
CA GLY A 147 -14.42 19.25 -14.48
C GLY A 147 -13.40 19.30 -13.33
N PRO A 148 -12.79 20.46 -13.04
CA PRO A 148 -11.75 20.61 -12.01
C PRO A 148 -12.16 20.24 -10.57
N LEU A 149 -13.46 20.07 -10.30
CA LEU A 149 -13.95 19.57 -9.00
C LEU A 149 -13.65 18.07 -8.81
N PHE A 150 -13.29 17.37 -9.88
CA PHE A 150 -12.88 15.97 -9.85
C PHE A 150 -11.43 15.79 -10.34
N PRO A 151 -10.42 16.17 -9.53
CA PRO A 151 -9.01 15.97 -9.86
C PRO A 151 -8.47 14.60 -9.42
N TRP A 152 -9.35 13.63 -9.11
CA TRP A 152 -9.00 12.32 -8.55
C TRP A 152 -8.92 11.23 -9.62
#